data_AF-A0A956RFX5-F1
#
_entry.id   AF-A0A956RFX5-F1
#
_cell.length_a   1.000
_cell.length_b   1.000
_cell.length_c   1.000
_cell.angle_alpha   90.00
_cell.angle_beta   90.00
_cell.angle_gamma   90.00
#
_symmetry.space_group_name_H-M   'P 1'
#
loop_
_entity.id
_entity.type
_entity.pdbx_description
1 polymer ?
#
loop_
_entity_poly.entity_id
_entity_poly.type
_entity_poly.pdbx_seq_one_letter_code
_entity_poly.pdbx_strand_id
1 'polypeptide(L)'
;MSGVLRVVARTVTLLCAAAACTPVTPGETVTDSDASEGTSGASDGSDGSDASAGPTGGGSEASSSTDGSDATTQEPTTQGATTGDVEPGCGNGILEDGEACDEGEANADDAACTSACELASCGDGLLHLGVEICDHGPDNGGYDACREDCLGFGPHCGDGVVQPEHEDCDAVRGEGDGLDGSCLSSCRWAESCLALIADQDDLSSGMYAIRPPGVGASVDVYCDMQTNGGGYTFAKYDLGAHVGAAEAEAACASLGLRLLTPRSKAHLSASAVVAANPAIPPTVGSTLSGNEYLSILAIYPVVAGESCVDQPLNAEACPAWAAGDGMGFWATQFPVVGQPATSNCEGCSMAYAWSPGGELVYYEAFSNGGVGATSRRFVCMAGDKLP
;
A
#
# COMPACT_ATOMS: atom_id res chain seq x y z
N MET A 1 50.70 40.51 1.14
CA MET A 1 49.45 40.01 0.52
C MET A 1 49.29 38.58 1.01
N SER A 2 48.66 38.41 2.17
CA SER A 2 47.28 37.86 2.34
C SER A 2 47.32 36.35 2.51
N GLY A 3 46.77 35.72 3.55
CA GLY A 3 46.05 36.21 4.72
C GLY A 3 45.84 35.02 5.67
N VAL A 4 45.93 35.25 6.97
CA VAL A 4 45.63 34.27 8.03
C VAL A 4 44.23 34.55 8.54
N LEU A 5 43.30 33.61 8.38
CA LEU A 5 41.94 33.71 8.90
C LEU A 5 41.80 32.83 10.16
N ARG A 6 41.28 33.46 11.22
CA ARG A 6 41.11 32.95 12.58
C ARG A 6 39.88 32.04 12.69
N VAL A 7 39.97 30.99 13.51
CA VAL A 7 38.80 30.32 14.10
C VAL A 7 38.84 30.56 15.62
N VAL A 8 37.83 31.27 16.12
CA VAL A 8 37.61 31.53 17.55
C VAL A 8 36.71 30.44 18.09
N ALA A 9 37.23 29.64 19.02
CA ALA A 9 36.44 28.68 19.79
C ALA A 9 35.53 29.42 20.78
N ARG A 10 34.21 29.24 20.67
CA ARG A 10 33.24 29.69 21.66
C ARG A 10 32.86 28.51 22.56
N THR A 11 33.35 28.56 23.79
CA THR A 11 32.93 27.71 24.91
C THR A 11 31.52 28.11 25.33
N VAL A 12 30.57 27.17 25.28
CA VAL A 12 29.22 27.34 25.85
C VAL A 12 29.25 26.75 27.26
N THR A 13 29.29 27.62 28.26
CA THR A 13 29.14 27.25 29.67
C THR A 13 27.65 27.16 29.99
N LEU A 14 27.17 25.95 30.27
CA LEU A 14 25.82 25.69 30.74
C LEU A 14 25.74 26.03 32.24
N LEU A 15 24.95 27.05 32.59
CA LEU A 15 24.70 27.46 33.96
C LEU A 15 23.61 26.56 34.56
N CYS A 16 23.99 25.70 35.50
CA CYS A 16 23.07 24.92 36.33
C CYS A 16 22.63 25.80 37.51
N ALA A 17 21.34 26.12 37.63
CA ALA A 17 20.77 26.77 38.80
C ALA A 17 19.97 25.74 39.61
N ALA A 18 20.34 25.59 40.87
CA ALA A 18 19.73 24.66 41.82
C ALA A 18 18.59 25.33 42.62
N ALA A 19 17.58 24.51 42.91
CA ALA A 19 16.71 24.50 44.09
C ALA A 19 15.72 25.66 44.35
N ALA A 20 14.43 25.35 44.23
CA ALA A 20 13.45 25.50 45.33
C ALA A 20 12.22 24.61 45.05
N CYS A 21 12.05 23.54 45.83
CA CYS A 21 10.82 22.75 45.91
C CYS A 21 10.22 23.00 47.29
N THR A 22 8.99 23.51 47.34
CA THR A 22 8.17 23.58 48.57
C THR A 22 6.97 22.63 48.44
N PRO A 23 6.64 21.85 49.49
CA PRO A 23 5.57 20.87 49.43
C PRO A 23 4.19 21.53 49.60
N VAL A 24 3.21 21.12 48.78
CA VAL A 24 1.79 21.44 48.94
C VAL A 24 1.09 20.21 49.52
N THR A 25 0.49 20.36 50.70
CA THR A 25 -0.42 19.39 51.32
C THR A 25 -1.84 19.54 50.76
N PRO A 26 -2.62 18.46 50.62
CA PRO A 26 -3.93 18.49 49.98
C PRO A 26 -5.07 18.67 50.99
N GLY A 27 -6.10 19.41 50.56
CA GLY A 27 -7.41 19.45 51.21
C GLY A 27 -7.99 20.85 51.19
N GLU A 28 -9.01 21.08 50.35
CA GLU A 28 -10.34 21.48 50.80
C GLU A 28 -11.27 21.63 49.58
N THR A 29 -12.44 21.01 49.72
CA THR A 29 -13.60 21.04 48.84
C THR A 29 -14.38 22.35 49.03
N VAL A 30 -14.77 23.03 47.95
CA VAL A 30 -15.94 23.92 47.96
C VAL A 30 -16.67 23.81 46.61
N THR A 31 -17.99 23.71 46.75
CA THR A 31 -19.07 23.57 45.78
C THR A 31 -19.56 24.89 45.19
N ASP A 32 -20.51 24.74 44.26
CA ASP A 32 -21.43 25.71 43.64
C ASP A 32 -20.94 26.44 42.38
N SER A 33 -21.54 26.25 41.20
CA SER A 33 -22.94 26.33 40.70
C SER A 33 -23.22 27.70 40.08
N ASP A 34 -23.81 27.64 38.88
CA ASP A 34 -24.55 28.66 38.14
C ASP A 34 -23.81 29.91 37.62
N ALA A 35 -23.77 30.09 36.29
CA ALA A 35 -24.82 30.84 35.58
C ALA A 35 -24.42 31.13 34.11
N SER A 36 -25.46 31.12 33.29
CA SER A 36 -25.53 31.29 31.84
C SER A 36 -25.64 32.75 31.35
N GLU A 37 -25.71 32.88 30.01
CA GLU A 37 -26.10 34.03 29.15
C GLU A 37 -24.95 34.93 28.67
N GLY A 38 -24.63 34.97 27.37
CA GLY A 38 -25.27 35.76 26.29
C GLY A 38 -24.30 36.92 25.95
N THR A 39 -24.04 37.43 24.75
CA THR A 39 -24.77 37.57 23.48
C THR A 39 -23.82 38.23 22.44
N SER A 40 -24.07 37.96 21.15
CA SER A 40 -23.95 38.84 19.95
C SER A 40 -22.69 39.66 19.64
N GLY A 41 -22.22 39.53 18.39
CA GLY A 41 -21.51 40.57 17.65
C GLY A 41 -21.29 40.18 16.18
N ALA A 42 -22.16 40.65 15.29
CA ALA A 42 -22.08 40.55 13.84
C ALA A 42 -21.90 41.95 13.22
N SER A 43 -21.14 42.05 12.13
CA SER A 43 -21.33 42.98 10.98
C SER A 43 -20.13 42.82 10.00
N ASP A 44 -20.31 42.46 8.73
CA ASP A 44 -20.80 43.24 7.56
C ASP A 44 -19.68 44.14 6.98
N GLY A 45 -19.39 44.24 5.67
CA GLY A 45 -20.01 43.71 4.45
C GLY A 45 -19.17 44.08 3.20
N SER A 46 -19.57 43.47 2.06
CA SER A 46 -19.76 43.99 0.67
C SER A 46 -18.66 44.83 -0.03
N ASP A 47 -18.53 44.97 -1.35
CA ASP A 47 -19.24 44.58 -2.58
C ASP A 47 -18.31 44.95 -3.77
N GLY A 48 -18.55 44.48 -5.00
CA GLY A 48 -18.05 45.19 -6.19
C GLY A 48 -17.74 44.38 -7.44
N SER A 49 -18.77 44.12 -8.25
CA SER A 49 -18.72 43.75 -9.67
C SER A 49 -18.42 44.98 -10.54
N ASP A 50 -17.74 44.83 -11.70
CA ASP A 50 -18.25 45.29 -13.01
C ASP A 50 -17.34 44.95 -14.22
N ALA A 51 -17.95 45.06 -15.39
CA ALA A 51 -17.70 44.36 -16.65
C ALA A 51 -16.69 44.95 -17.68
N SER A 52 -16.38 44.09 -18.67
CA SER A 52 -16.19 44.31 -20.13
C SER A 52 -15.15 45.27 -20.70
N ALA A 53 -14.27 44.74 -21.57
CA ALA A 53 -14.28 44.91 -23.05
C ALA A 53 -12.88 44.61 -23.67
N GLY A 54 -12.84 43.91 -24.81
CA GLY A 54 -11.65 43.78 -25.69
C GLY A 54 -11.32 45.10 -26.42
N PRO A 55 -10.32 45.19 -27.34
CA PRO A 55 -10.01 44.17 -28.38
C PRO A 55 -8.52 44.00 -28.81
N THR A 56 -8.28 43.01 -29.68
CA THR A 56 -7.29 42.92 -30.79
C THR A 56 -5.81 43.30 -30.62
N GLY A 57 -4.90 42.41 -31.08
CA GLY A 57 -3.62 42.83 -31.67
C GLY A 57 -2.47 41.83 -31.64
N GLY A 58 -2.27 41.13 -32.77
CA GLY A 58 -1.00 40.79 -33.46
C GLY A 58 0.30 40.43 -32.72
N GLY A 59 0.97 39.39 -33.22
CA GLY A 59 2.40 39.15 -32.98
C GLY A 59 2.88 37.79 -33.49
N SER A 60 3.29 37.74 -34.75
CA SER A 60 3.94 36.61 -35.43
C SER A 60 5.45 36.59 -35.21
N GLU A 61 6.07 35.40 -35.11
CA GLU A 61 7.45 35.06 -35.49
C GLU A 61 7.41 33.53 -35.76
N ALA A 62 7.48 32.94 -36.96
CA ALA A 62 8.39 33.00 -38.10
C ALA A 62 9.71 32.20 -37.94
N SER A 63 9.83 31.11 -38.70
CA SER A 63 11.03 30.62 -39.43
C SER A 63 10.59 29.40 -40.26
N SER A 64 10.41 29.44 -41.60
CA SER A 64 11.38 29.60 -42.72
C SER A 64 12.35 28.43 -42.86
N SER A 65 12.69 27.82 -44.01
CA SER A 65 12.25 27.81 -45.43
C SER A 65 13.16 26.80 -46.16
N THR A 66 12.68 26.07 -47.17
CA THR A 66 13.30 25.88 -48.52
C THR A 66 12.42 24.91 -49.33
N ASP A 67 11.75 25.27 -50.42
CA ASP A 67 12.15 25.70 -51.77
C ASP A 67 12.23 24.51 -52.74
N GLY A 68 11.51 24.58 -53.87
CA GLY A 68 11.48 23.52 -54.88
C GLY A 68 10.22 23.48 -55.74
N SER A 69 10.09 24.46 -56.63
CA SER A 69 9.11 24.52 -57.72
C SER A 69 9.15 23.30 -58.63
N ASP A 70 7.99 22.71 -58.95
CA ASP A 70 7.75 22.24 -60.32
C ASP A 70 6.29 22.37 -60.70
N ALA A 71 6.06 23.14 -61.76
CA ALA A 71 4.76 23.47 -62.29
C ALA A 71 4.45 22.50 -63.43
N THR A 72 3.62 21.49 -63.14
CA THR A 72 2.96 20.74 -64.20
C THR A 72 1.51 21.18 -64.27
N THR A 73 1.20 21.97 -65.28
CA THR A 73 -0.17 22.27 -65.71
C THR A 73 -0.88 20.96 -66.03
N GLN A 74 -1.82 20.55 -65.17
CA GLN A 74 -2.91 19.67 -65.59
C GLN A 74 -4.22 20.39 -65.31
N GLU A 75 -5.01 20.50 -66.38
CA GLU A 75 -6.40 20.93 -66.38
C GLU A 75 -7.19 20.29 -65.22
N PRO A 76 -8.30 20.92 -64.78
CA PRO A 76 -9.27 20.22 -63.98
C PRO A 76 -9.85 19.12 -64.86
N THR A 77 -9.36 17.90 -64.69
CA THR A 77 -10.03 16.73 -65.24
C THR A 77 -11.38 16.68 -64.57
N THR A 78 -12.38 17.14 -65.31
CA THR A 78 -13.75 16.75 -65.10
C THR A 78 -13.77 15.25 -65.39
N GLN A 79 -13.48 14.43 -64.38
CA GLN A 79 -14.05 13.09 -64.31
C GLN A 79 -15.54 13.38 -64.10
N GLY A 80 -16.36 13.54 -65.14
CA GLY A 80 -16.41 12.59 -66.23
C GLY A 80 -16.84 11.30 -65.57
N ALA A 81 -18.13 11.24 -65.22
CA ALA A 81 -18.81 10.02 -64.81
C ALA A 81 -18.60 9.01 -65.94
N THR A 82 -17.49 8.28 -65.86
CA THR A 82 -17.37 7.00 -66.50
C THR A 82 -18.41 6.16 -65.80
N THR A 83 -19.48 5.82 -66.52
CA THR A 83 -20.25 4.59 -66.29
C THR A 83 -19.33 3.39 -66.55
N GLY A 84 -18.16 3.38 -65.92
CA GLY A 84 -17.33 2.20 -65.78
C GLY A 84 -18.10 1.32 -64.81
N ASP A 85 -18.31 0.09 -65.23
CA ASP A 85 -18.94 -0.96 -64.44
C ASP A 85 -18.19 -1.03 -63.10
N VAL A 86 -18.72 -0.35 -62.08
CA VAL A 86 -18.23 -0.47 -60.70
C VAL A 86 -18.41 -1.95 -60.38
N GLU A 87 -17.31 -2.62 -60.04
CA GLU A 87 -17.37 -4.04 -59.73
C GLU A 87 -18.34 -4.21 -58.56
N PRO A 88 -19.38 -5.06 -58.72
CA PRO A 88 -20.34 -5.26 -57.65
C PRO A 88 -19.63 -5.83 -56.43
N GLY A 89 -19.95 -5.29 -55.27
CA GLY A 89 -19.30 -5.63 -54.02
C GLY A 89 -19.17 -4.46 -53.06
N CYS A 90 -19.08 -4.82 -51.78
CA CYS A 90 -19.08 -3.90 -50.67
C CYS A 90 -17.98 -2.83 -50.72
N GLY A 91 -18.36 -1.59 -50.44
CA GLY A 91 -17.48 -0.43 -50.34
C GLY A 91 -17.33 0.30 -51.67
N ASN A 92 -18.24 0.06 -52.60
CA ASN A 92 -18.23 0.68 -53.92
C ASN A 92 -19.10 1.95 -54.00
N GLY A 93 -19.80 2.28 -52.90
CA GLY A 93 -20.68 3.44 -52.75
C GLY A 93 -22.06 3.27 -53.39
N ILE A 94 -22.43 2.04 -53.78
CA ILE A 94 -23.72 1.70 -54.37
C ILE A 94 -24.36 0.62 -53.52
N LEU A 95 -25.52 0.89 -52.94
CA LEU A 95 -26.28 -0.11 -52.18
C LEU A 95 -26.81 -1.23 -53.11
N GLU A 96 -26.28 -2.44 -52.95
CA GLU A 96 -26.63 -3.63 -53.75
C GLU A 96 -27.52 -4.64 -53.00
N ASP A 97 -28.07 -5.62 -53.72
CA ASP A 97 -28.90 -6.67 -53.13
C ASP A 97 -28.06 -7.55 -52.18
N GLY A 98 -28.35 -7.47 -50.88
CA GLY A 98 -27.65 -8.21 -49.82
C GLY A 98 -26.82 -7.33 -48.89
N GLU A 99 -26.62 -6.07 -49.23
CA GLU A 99 -25.97 -5.07 -48.37
C GLU A 99 -27.00 -4.35 -47.51
N ALA A 100 -26.66 -4.07 -46.26
CA ALA A 100 -27.47 -3.23 -45.37
C ALA A 100 -27.15 -1.74 -45.54
N CYS A 101 -25.94 -1.43 -46.01
CA CYS A 101 -25.39 -0.10 -46.25
C CYS A 101 -24.21 -0.19 -47.23
N ASP A 102 -23.84 0.92 -47.88
CA ASP A 102 -22.55 1.07 -48.58
C ASP A 102 -22.19 2.56 -48.63
N GLU A 103 -21.25 2.97 -47.79
CA GLU A 103 -20.72 4.34 -47.71
C GLU A 103 -19.39 4.48 -48.47
N GLY A 104 -19.06 3.52 -49.34
CA GLY A 104 -17.86 3.51 -50.16
C GLY A 104 -16.59 3.38 -49.34
N GLU A 105 -15.63 4.27 -49.59
CA GLU A 105 -14.37 4.35 -48.85
C GLU A 105 -14.56 4.65 -47.35
N ALA A 106 -15.74 5.09 -46.93
CA ALA A 106 -16.06 5.35 -45.53
C ALA A 106 -16.52 4.09 -44.76
N ASN A 107 -16.67 2.94 -45.43
CA ASN A 107 -16.91 1.67 -44.76
C ASN A 107 -15.68 1.29 -43.92
N ALA A 108 -15.92 0.97 -42.65
CA ALA A 108 -14.88 0.52 -41.73
C ALA A 108 -15.53 -0.25 -40.58
N ASP A 109 -14.80 -1.18 -39.99
CA ASP A 109 -15.32 -1.98 -38.86
C ASP A 109 -15.65 -1.13 -37.62
N ASP A 110 -15.21 0.13 -37.58
CA ASP A 110 -15.54 1.08 -36.52
C ASP A 110 -16.54 2.18 -36.94
N ALA A 111 -17.12 2.08 -38.13
CA ALA A 111 -18.04 3.07 -38.71
C ALA A 111 -19.51 2.61 -38.67
N ALA A 112 -20.43 3.44 -39.17
CA ALA A 112 -21.87 3.09 -39.26
C ALA A 112 -22.14 1.95 -40.25
N CYS A 113 -21.32 1.88 -41.29
CA CYS A 113 -21.31 0.79 -42.24
C CYS A 113 -19.99 0.05 -42.11
N THR A 114 -20.06 -1.22 -41.75
CA THR A 114 -18.89 -2.08 -41.53
C THR A 114 -18.17 -2.37 -42.85
N SER A 115 -16.94 -2.91 -42.79
CA SER A 115 -16.23 -3.34 -44.01
C SER A 115 -16.93 -4.50 -44.76
N ALA A 116 -17.92 -5.12 -44.12
CA ALA A 116 -18.77 -6.17 -44.67
C ALA A 116 -20.12 -5.65 -45.22
N CYS A 117 -20.34 -4.33 -45.24
CA CYS A 117 -21.60 -3.70 -45.67
C CYS A 117 -22.82 -4.10 -44.83
N GLU A 118 -22.55 -4.44 -43.57
CA GLU A 118 -23.55 -4.56 -42.51
C GLU A 118 -23.60 -3.25 -41.71
N LEU A 119 -24.79 -2.90 -41.22
CA LEU A 119 -24.93 -1.80 -40.27
C LEU A 119 -24.28 -2.18 -38.94
N ALA A 120 -23.49 -1.28 -38.38
CA ALA A 120 -22.93 -1.48 -37.05
C ALA A 120 -24.05 -1.66 -36.01
N SER A 121 -23.86 -2.61 -35.11
CA SER A 121 -24.83 -2.96 -34.08
C SER A 121 -24.13 -3.45 -32.83
N CYS A 122 -24.46 -2.87 -31.69
CA CYS A 122 -24.04 -3.38 -30.39
C CYS A 122 -24.25 -4.89 -30.26
N GLY A 123 -23.18 -5.60 -29.89
CA GLY A 123 -23.14 -7.05 -29.76
C GLY A 123 -22.64 -7.78 -31.00
N ASP A 124 -22.21 -7.07 -32.05
CA ASP A 124 -21.58 -7.66 -33.24
C ASP A 124 -20.06 -7.87 -33.06
N GLY A 125 -19.48 -7.29 -32.00
CA GLY A 125 -18.07 -7.41 -31.66
C GLY A 125 -17.16 -6.43 -32.40
N LEU A 126 -17.76 -5.44 -33.09
CA LEU A 126 -17.10 -4.35 -33.77
C LEU A 126 -17.45 -3.03 -33.08
N LEU A 127 -16.45 -2.31 -32.60
CA LEU A 127 -16.68 -1.07 -31.85
C LEU A 127 -17.11 0.08 -32.78
N HIS A 128 -18.37 0.51 -32.73
CA HIS A 128 -18.81 1.70 -33.45
C HIS A 128 -18.28 2.98 -32.78
N LEU A 129 -17.20 3.55 -33.31
CA LEU A 129 -16.52 4.69 -32.73
C LEU A 129 -17.42 5.93 -32.65
N GLY A 130 -17.56 6.47 -31.45
CA GLY A 130 -18.32 7.69 -31.18
C GLY A 130 -19.80 7.45 -30.87
N VAL A 131 -20.32 6.22 -30.97
CA VAL A 131 -21.64 5.84 -30.43
C VAL A 131 -21.49 4.82 -29.30
N GLU A 132 -20.61 3.84 -29.45
CA GLU A 132 -20.36 2.80 -28.46
C GLU A 132 -19.11 3.10 -27.64
N ILE A 133 -19.14 2.72 -26.37
CA ILE A 133 -17.99 2.82 -25.46
C ILE A 133 -17.10 1.57 -25.59
N CYS A 134 -17.72 0.42 -25.83
CA CYS A 134 -17.07 -0.86 -26.04
C CYS A 134 -18.07 -1.81 -26.74
N ASP A 135 -17.58 -2.89 -27.36
CA ASP A 135 -18.42 -4.00 -27.79
C ASP A 135 -17.68 -5.34 -27.60
N HIS A 136 -18.14 -6.17 -26.65
CA HIS A 136 -17.63 -7.53 -26.42
C HIS A 136 -18.47 -8.57 -27.17
N GLY A 137 -19.32 -8.15 -28.09
CA GLY A 137 -20.14 -9.03 -28.90
C GLY A 137 -21.18 -9.76 -28.06
N PRO A 138 -21.32 -11.09 -28.25
CA PRO A 138 -22.23 -11.92 -27.46
C PRO A 138 -21.95 -11.95 -25.95
N ASP A 139 -20.77 -11.51 -25.51
CA ASP A 139 -20.38 -11.49 -24.09
C ASP A 139 -20.84 -10.20 -23.37
N ASN A 140 -21.47 -9.26 -24.08
CA ASN A 140 -22.13 -8.11 -23.46
C ASN A 140 -23.13 -8.55 -22.37
N GLY A 141 -23.24 -7.75 -21.31
CA GLY A 141 -24.00 -8.08 -20.11
C GLY A 141 -23.23 -8.90 -19.07
N GLY A 142 -22.05 -9.42 -19.41
CA GLY A 142 -21.17 -10.17 -18.50
C GLY A 142 -20.34 -9.31 -17.54
N TYR A 143 -19.65 -9.98 -16.62
CA TYR A 143 -18.63 -9.37 -15.75
C TYR A 143 -17.36 -9.09 -16.56
N ASP A 144 -16.73 -7.93 -16.36
CA ASP A 144 -15.62 -7.38 -17.17
C ASP A 144 -15.97 -7.21 -18.67
N ALA A 145 -17.26 -7.11 -19.00
CA ALA A 145 -17.75 -6.91 -20.37
C ALA A 145 -18.42 -5.56 -20.56
N CYS A 146 -18.99 -5.30 -21.74
CA CYS A 146 -19.85 -4.13 -21.95
C CYS A 146 -21.21 -4.38 -21.34
N ARG A 147 -21.95 -3.30 -21.11
CA ARG A 147 -23.39 -3.39 -20.96
C ARG A 147 -24.02 -3.89 -22.25
N GLU A 148 -25.21 -4.47 -22.14
CA GLU A 148 -26.06 -4.92 -23.25
C GLU A 148 -26.41 -3.81 -24.26
N ASP A 149 -26.25 -2.53 -23.87
CA ASP A 149 -26.47 -1.37 -24.73
C ASP A 149 -25.19 -0.78 -25.33
N CYS A 150 -24.00 -1.33 -25.01
CA CYS A 150 -22.68 -0.83 -25.42
C CYS A 150 -22.38 0.63 -25.03
N LEU A 151 -23.25 1.26 -24.22
CA LEU A 151 -23.11 2.65 -23.77
C LEU A 151 -22.24 2.79 -22.51
N GLY A 152 -21.63 1.69 -22.05
CA GLY A 152 -20.70 1.67 -20.94
C GLY A 152 -20.24 0.26 -20.59
N PHE A 153 -19.31 0.17 -19.64
CA PHE A 153 -18.87 -1.10 -19.06
C PHE A 153 -19.94 -1.69 -18.15
N GLY A 154 -20.10 -3.01 -18.22
CA GLY A 154 -20.97 -3.81 -17.35
C GLY A 154 -20.39 -3.93 -15.93
N PRO A 155 -20.87 -4.88 -15.11
CA PRO A 155 -20.27 -5.15 -13.81
C PRO A 155 -18.77 -5.46 -13.95
N HIS A 156 -17.92 -4.81 -13.15
CA HIS A 156 -16.47 -5.03 -13.20
C HIS A 156 -15.81 -4.60 -11.90
N CYS A 157 -14.59 -5.10 -11.69
CA CYS A 157 -13.73 -4.69 -10.60
C CYS A 157 -13.47 -3.16 -10.63
N GLY A 158 -13.89 -2.45 -9.58
CA GLY A 158 -13.73 -1.00 -9.50
C GLY A 158 -14.98 -0.20 -9.87
N ASP A 159 -16.13 -0.85 -10.09
CA ASP A 159 -17.40 -0.20 -10.40
C ASP A 159 -18.15 0.32 -9.16
N GLY A 160 -17.62 0.06 -7.97
CA GLY A 160 -18.17 0.44 -6.68
C GLY A 160 -19.17 -0.55 -6.08
N VAL A 161 -19.36 -1.74 -6.69
CA VAL A 161 -20.30 -2.75 -6.25
C VAL A 161 -19.61 -4.11 -6.19
N VAL A 162 -19.47 -4.69 -5.00
CA VAL A 162 -18.92 -6.05 -4.89
C VAL A 162 -19.83 -7.08 -5.58
N GLN A 163 -19.29 -7.80 -6.56
CA GLN A 163 -19.91 -8.93 -7.26
C GLN A 163 -19.40 -10.29 -6.72
N PRO A 164 -20.09 -10.93 -5.76
CA PRO A 164 -19.51 -12.01 -4.93
C PRO A 164 -19.10 -13.28 -5.69
N GLU A 165 -19.61 -13.48 -6.90
CA GLU A 165 -19.25 -14.63 -7.75
C GLU A 165 -17.91 -14.41 -8.49
N HIS A 166 -17.47 -13.15 -8.62
CA HIS A 166 -16.31 -12.75 -9.42
C HIS A 166 -15.20 -12.12 -8.55
N GLU A 167 -15.57 -11.43 -7.47
CA GLU A 167 -14.65 -10.65 -6.63
C GLU A 167 -15.00 -10.72 -5.13
N ASP A 168 -14.00 -10.49 -4.28
CA ASP A 168 -14.16 -10.48 -2.81
C ASP A 168 -14.28 -9.05 -2.23
N CYS A 169 -13.90 -8.06 -3.02
CA CYS A 169 -13.90 -6.63 -2.72
C CYS A 169 -13.94 -5.86 -4.04
N ASP A 170 -14.27 -4.57 -3.96
CA ASP A 170 -14.26 -3.68 -5.12
C ASP A 170 -13.12 -2.66 -4.96
N ALA A 171 -12.24 -2.58 -5.97
CA ALA A 171 -11.04 -1.76 -5.97
C ALA A 171 -11.27 -0.32 -6.48
N VAL A 172 -12.27 0.39 -5.95
CA VAL A 172 -12.46 1.82 -6.26
C VAL A 172 -11.24 2.65 -5.84
N ARG A 173 -10.57 3.29 -6.82
CA ARG A 173 -9.51 4.27 -6.54
C ARG A 173 -10.13 5.64 -6.28
N GLY A 174 -9.97 6.15 -5.05
CA GLY A 174 -9.92 7.61 -4.82
C GLY A 174 -11.12 8.29 -4.16
N GLU A 175 -12.23 7.61 -3.84
CA GLU A 175 -13.32 8.21 -3.04
C GLU A 175 -13.84 7.19 -2.01
N GLY A 176 -13.73 7.54 -0.71
CA GLY A 176 -13.91 6.62 0.43
C GLY A 176 -15.34 6.13 0.63
N ASP A 177 -15.50 4.83 0.89
CA ASP A 177 -15.67 4.29 2.25
C ASP A 177 -14.89 2.97 2.52
N GLY A 178 -13.94 2.61 1.66
CA GLY A 178 -12.92 1.62 1.97
C GLY A 178 -11.76 2.25 2.74
N LEU A 179 -11.37 1.67 3.87
CA LEU A 179 -10.04 1.94 4.42
C LEU A 179 -8.99 1.50 3.38
N ASP A 180 -8.35 2.50 2.76
CA ASP A 180 -6.95 2.49 2.32
C ASP A 180 -6.49 1.31 1.45
N GLY A 181 -6.95 1.25 0.19
CA GLY A 181 -6.23 0.53 -0.88
C GLY A 181 -5.99 -0.96 -0.64
N SER A 182 -6.77 -1.61 0.23
CA SER A 182 -6.50 -2.99 0.63
C SER A 182 -7.12 -4.05 -0.29
N CYS A 183 -7.92 -3.61 -1.26
CA CYS A 183 -8.35 -4.41 -2.40
C CYS A 183 -7.33 -4.26 -3.53
N LEU A 184 -6.82 -5.38 -4.04
CA LEU A 184 -5.86 -5.41 -5.14
C LEU A 184 -6.57 -5.14 -6.48
N SER A 185 -5.80 -4.82 -7.53
CA SER A 185 -6.32 -4.67 -8.91
C SER A 185 -7.01 -5.92 -9.46
N SER A 186 -6.80 -7.07 -8.82
CA SER A 186 -7.49 -8.33 -9.09
C SER A 186 -8.85 -8.48 -8.37
N CYS A 187 -9.30 -7.45 -7.65
CA CYS A 187 -10.49 -7.45 -6.79
C CYS A 187 -10.52 -8.61 -5.78
N ARG A 188 -9.32 -8.89 -5.26
CA ARG A 188 -9.06 -9.76 -4.12
C ARG A 188 -8.46 -8.94 -3.00
N TRP A 189 -8.79 -9.30 -1.76
CA TRP A 189 -8.17 -8.67 -0.61
C TRP A 189 -6.67 -8.94 -0.58
N ALA A 190 -5.89 -7.92 -0.25
CA ALA A 190 -4.47 -8.12 0.00
C ALA A 190 -4.27 -8.96 1.26
N GLU A 191 -3.52 -10.05 1.11
CA GLU A 191 -3.19 -10.95 2.22
C GLU A 191 -2.07 -10.40 3.11
N SER A 192 -1.30 -9.43 2.61
CA SER A 192 -0.17 -8.81 3.31
C SER A 192 0.20 -7.46 2.70
N CYS A 193 1.06 -6.72 3.40
CA CYS A 193 1.67 -5.49 2.89
C CYS A 193 2.56 -5.73 1.66
N LEU A 194 3.12 -6.93 1.50
CA LEU A 194 3.92 -7.28 0.33
C LEU A 194 3.03 -7.42 -0.92
N ALA A 195 1.83 -8.00 -0.76
CA ALA A 195 0.85 -8.06 -1.84
C ALA A 195 0.40 -6.66 -2.27
N LEU A 196 0.21 -5.75 -1.31
CA LEU A 196 -0.16 -4.35 -1.60
C LEU A 196 0.90 -3.63 -2.43
N ILE A 197 2.16 -3.62 -1.98
CA ILE A 197 3.22 -2.88 -2.68
C ILE A 197 3.62 -3.53 -4.01
N ALA A 198 3.26 -4.80 -4.23
CA ALA A 198 3.46 -5.45 -5.52
C ALA A 198 2.38 -5.08 -6.56
N ASP A 199 1.21 -4.66 -6.10
CA ASP A 199 0.05 -4.32 -6.94
C ASP A 199 -0.10 -2.81 -7.15
N GLN A 200 0.30 -2.00 -6.16
CA GLN A 200 0.06 -0.57 -6.13
C GLN A 200 1.37 0.21 -5.95
N ASP A 201 1.51 1.25 -6.76
CA ASP A 201 2.62 2.20 -6.68
C ASP A 201 2.37 3.26 -5.59
N ASP A 202 3.47 3.92 -5.17
CA ASP A 202 3.45 5.09 -4.28
C ASP A 202 2.79 4.90 -2.90
N LEU A 203 2.71 3.65 -2.42
CA LEU A 203 2.24 3.37 -1.07
C LEU A 203 3.20 3.92 0.01
N SER A 204 2.64 4.63 0.99
CA SER A 204 3.40 5.15 2.13
C SER A 204 3.35 4.18 3.32
N SER A 205 4.36 4.20 4.19
CA SER A 205 4.29 3.41 5.43
C SER A 205 3.18 3.92 6.35
N GLY A 206 2.39 3.03 6.92
CA GLY A 206 1.18 3.42 7.66
C GLY A 206 0.36 2.24 8.14
N MET A 207 -0.82 2.52 8.68
CA MET A 207 -1.80 1.49 9.01
C MET A 207 -2.59 1.11 7.76
N TYR A 208 -2.81 -0.18 7.54
CA TYR A 208 -3.61 -0.74 6.45
C TYR A 208 -4.46 -1.91 6.98
N ALA A 209 -5.53 -2.27 6.27
CA ALA A 209 -6.42 -3.35 6.64
C ALA A 209 -6.28 -4.53 5.68
N ILE A 210 -5.47 -5.54 6.02
CA ILE A 210 -5.27 -6.71 5.17
C ILE A 210 -6.24 -7.84 5.52
N ARG A 211 -6.39 -8.83 4.65
CA ARG A 211 -7.15 -10.07 4.95
C ARG A 211 -6.25 -11.29 4.81
N PRO A 212 -5.47 -11.64 5.85
CA PRO A 212 -4.55 -12.77 5.79
C PRO A 212 -5.28 -14.09 5.49
N PRO A 213 -4.57 -15.09 4.94
CA PRO A 213 -5.18 -16.36 4.59
C PRO A 213 -5.68 -17.10 5.85
N GLY A 214 -6.83 -17.77 5.72
CA GLY A 214 -7.42 -18.54 6.81
C GLY A 214 -8.17 -17.71 7.85
N VAL A 215 -8.15 -16.37 7.76
CA VAL A 215 -9.02 -15.50 8.56
C VAL A 215 -10.10 -14.85 7.67
N GLY A 216 -11.36 -15.06 8.05
CA GLY A 216 -12.51 -14.51 7.32
C GLY A 216 -12.74 -13.02 7.57
N ALA A 217 -11.85 -12.32 8.29
CA ALA A 217 -12.01 -10.93 8.69
C ALA A 217 -10.75 -10.13 8.38
N SER A 218 -10.91 -8.83 8.16
CA SER A 218 -9.78 -7.91 7.98
C SER A 218 -9.03 -7.71 9.30
N VAL A 219 -7.73 -7.49 9.19
CA VAL A 219 -6.79 -7.30 10.28
C VAL A 219 -6.03 -6.00 10.04
N ASP A 220 -6.12 -5.09 11.01
CA ASP A 220 -5.36 -3.83 10.96
C ASP A 220 -3.89 -4.12 11.26
N VAL A 221 -3.03 -3.74 10.31
CA VAL A 221 -1.58 -3.94 10.38
C VAL A 221 -0.86 -2.64 10.09
N TYR A 222 0.35 -2.52 10.61
CA TYR A 222 1.28 -1.51 10.14
C TYR A 222 2.10 -2.09 8.99
N CYS A 223 2.03 -1.43 7.84
CA CYS A 223 2.88 -1.70 6.70
C CYS A 223 4.07 -0.76 6.67
N ASP A 224 5.28 -1.33 6.66
CA ASP A 224 6.47 -0.58 6.25
C ASP A 224 6.67 -0.76 4.75
N MET A 225 6.38 0.31 3.99
CA MET A 225 6.47 0.37 2.53
C MET A 225 7.80 0.96 2.03
N GLN A 226 8.75 1.23 2.92
CA GLN A 226 9.99 1.94 2.57
C GLN A 226 11.25 1.10 2.84
N THR A 227 11.32 0.46 4.01
CA THR A 227 12.53 -0.23 4.43
C THR A 227 12.84 -1.39 3.48
N ASN A 228 14.03 -1.34 2.86
CA ASN A 228 14.51 -2.40 1.95
C ASN A 228 13.48 -2.74 0.84
N GLY A 229 12.84 -1.72 0.27
CA GLY A 229 11.84 -1.88 -0.79
C GLY A 229 10.42 -2.19 -0.29
N GLY A 230 10.17 -2.10 1.02
CA GLY A 230 8.81 -2.12 1.59
C GLY A 230 8.11 -3.48 1.64
N GLY A 231 6.83 -3.49 1.99
CA GLY A 231 6.02 -4.72 2.09
C GLY A 231 6.18 -5.51 3.39
N TYR A 232 6.80 -4.95 4.44
CA TYR A 232 6.80 -5.63 5.74
C TYR A 232 5.47 -5.42 6.45
N THR A 233 4.88 -6.53 6.92
CA THR A 233 3.60 -6.56 7.64
C THR A 233 3.83 -6.75 9.13
N PHE A 234 3.34 -5.84 9.96
CA PHE A 234 3.45 -5.95 11.42
C PHE A 234 2.11 -5.72 12.12
N ALA A 235 1.75 -6.60 13.04
CA ALA A 235 0.61 -6.42 13.94
C ALA A 235 1.08 -6.49 15.38
N LYS A 236 0.80 -5.46 16.16
CA LYS A 236 1.10 -5.47 17.60
C LYS A 236 0.01 -6.21 18.35
N TYR A 237 0.39 -7.04 19.31
CA TYR A 237 -0.53 -7.81 20.13
C TYR A 237 -0.26 -7.54 21.63
N ASP A 238 -1.32 -7.26 22.40
CA ASP A 238 -1.29 -7.24 23.87
C ASP A 238 -2.33 -8.24 24.40
N LEU A 239 -1.86 -9.38 24.91
CA LEU A 239 -2.73 -10.47 25.35
C LEU A 239 -3.32 -10.25 26.75
N GLY A 240 -2.87 -9.21 27.47
CA GLY A 240 -3.28 -8.98 28.86
C GLY A 240 -2.60 -9.89 29.89
N ALA A 241 -1.99 -11.00 29.47
CA ALA A 241 -1.26 -11.95 30.31
C ALA A 241 0.11 -12.30 29.70
N HIS A 242 1.08 -12.64 30.53
CA HIS A 242 2.40 -13.09 30.06
C HIS A 242 2.33 -14.52 29.54
N VAL A 243 2.78 -14.73 28.31
CA VAL A 243 2.79 -16.04 27.64
C VAL A 243 4.14 -16.31 26.99
N GLY A 244 4.45 -17.58 26.76
CA GLY A 244 5.62 -17.98 25.97
C GLY A 244 5.43 -17.75 24.47
N ALA A 245 6.51 -17.83 23.72
CA ALA A 245 6.55 -17.66 22.27
C ALA A 245 5.62 -18.64 21.52
N ALA A 246 5.52 -19.91 21.95
CA ALA A 246 4.61 -20.87 21.32
C ALA A 246 3.12 -20.51 21.46
N GLU A 247 2.72 -19.94 22.60
CA GLU A 247 1.34 -19.45 22.80
C GLU A 247 1.12 -18.11 22.09
N ALA A 248 2.14 -17.25 22.04
CA ALA A 248 2.12 -16.04 21.21
C ALA A 248 2.00 -16.37 19.71
N GLU A 249 2.62 -17.44 19.22
CA GLU A 249 2.45 -17.95 17.86
C GLU A 249 1.00 -18.35 17.59
N ALA A 250 0.35 -19.07 18.53
CA ALA A 250 -1.06 -19.40 18.41
C ALA A 250 -1.96 -18.15 18.39
N ALA A 251 -1.63 -17.13 19.18
CA ALA A 251 -2.34 -15.85 19.17
C ALA A 251 -2.15 -15.08 17.84
N CYS A 252 -0.95 -15.09 17.26
CA CYS A 252 -0.72 -14.52 15.93
C CYS A 252 -1.46 -15.32 14.84
N ALA A 253 -1.52 -16.64 14.97
CA ALA A 253 -2.21 -17.51 14.01
C ALA A 253 -3.72 -17.24 13.96
N SER A 254 -4.34 -16.77 15.05
CA SER A 254 -5.75 -16.34 15.01
C SER A 254 -6.00 -15.11 14.15
N LEU A 255 -4.94 -14.39 13.75
CA LEU A 255 -4.96 -13.29 12.79
C LEU A 255 -4.50 -13.72 11.39
N GLY A 256 -4.21 -15.02 11.17
CA GLY A 256 -3.57 -15.51 9.94
C GLY A 256 -2.12 -15.05 9.80
N LEU A 257 -1.50 -14.61 10.90
CA LEU A 257 -0.12 -14.14 10.99
C LEU A 257 0.73 -15.11 11.82
N ARG A 258 2.03 -14.85 11.93
CA ARG A 258 2.97 -15.60 12.78
C ARG A 258 3.70 -14.67 13.74
N LEU A 259 4.23 -15.21 14.83
CA LEU A 259 5.10 -14.44 15.73
C LEU A 259 6.36 -13.96 14.99
N LEU A 260 6.86 -12.78 15.34
CA LEU A 260 8.03 -12.20 14.69
C LEU A 260 9.29 -13.09 14.84
N THR A 261 9.71 -13.63 13.71
CA THR A 261 11.07 -14.07 13.36
C THR A 261 11.71 -13.08 12.36
N PRO A 262 12.61 -12.19 12.80
CA PRO A 262 13.29 -11.29 11.87
C PRO A 262 14.15 -12.09 10.89
N ARG A 263 14.14 -11.67 9.62
CA ARG A 263 14.78 -12.38 8.48
C ARG A 263 16.09 -11.74 8.05
N SER A 264 16.21 -10.45 8.28
CA SER A 264 17.36 -9.64 7.92
C SER A 264 17.52 -8.50 8.92
N LYS A 265 18.66 -7.79 8.84
CA LYS A 265 18.86 -6.56 9.61
C LYS A 265 17.78 -5.52 9.34
N ALA A 266 17.37 -5.38 8.08
CA ALA A 266 16.34 -4.44 7.67
C ALA A 266 14.98 -4.79 8.31
N HIS A 267 14.59 -6.07 8.26
CA HIS A 267 13.36 -6.56 8.87
C HIS A 267 13.35 -6.31 10.39
N LEU A 268 14.45 -6.62 11.09
CA LEU A 268 14.54 -6.33 12.52
C LEU A 268 14.44 -4.84 12.81
N SER A 269 15.13 -3.99 12.05
CA SER A 269 15.08 -2.54 12.24
C SER A 269 13.68 -1.96 12.04
N ALA A 270 12.95 -2.42 11.02
CA ALA A 270 11.55 -2.03 10.79
C ALA A 270 10.65 -2.47 11.96
N SER A 271 10.81 -3.71 12.43
CA SER A 271 10.04 -4.21 13.58
C SER A 271 10.33 -3.44 14.87
N ALA A 272 11.56 -2.97 15.07
CA ALA A 272 11.95 -2.16 16.23
C ALA A 272 11.31 -0.76 16.21
N VAL A 273 11.25 -0.13 15.03
CA VAL A 273 10.51 1.12 14.84
C VAL A 273 9.04 0.93 15.20
N VAL A 274 8.42 -0.14 14.71
CA VAL A 274 7.02 -0.47 15.03
C VAL A 274 6.84 -0.67 16.52
N ALA A 275 7.60 -1.59 17.11
CA ALA A 275 7.55 -1.95 18.52
C ALA A 275 7.67 -0.73 19.46
N ALA A 276 8.60 0.19 19.16
CA ALA A 276 8.87 1.36 20.00
C ALA A 276 7.89 2.53 19.79
N ASN A 277 7.19 2.58 18.66
CA ASN A 277 6.34 3.73 18.33
C ASN A 277 4.96 3.64 19.03
N PRO A 278 4.63 4.52 19.98
CA PRO A 278 3.34 4.50 20.68
C PRO A 278 2.17 4.96 19.80
N ALA A 279 2.43 5.62 18.67
CA ALA A 279 1.40 6.03 17.73
C ALA A 279 0.87 4.86 16.89
N ILE A 280 1.59 3.73 16.85
CA ILE A 280 1.11 2.50 16.23
C ILE A 280 0.41 1.67 17.32
N PRO A 281 -0.93 1.59 17.32
CA PRO A 281 -1.69 0.86 18.33
C PRO A 281 -1.51 -0.65 18.19
N PRO A 282 -1.74 -1.43 19.26
CA PRO A 282 -1.98 -2.85 19.13
C PRO A 282 -3.22 -3.15 18.27
N THR A 283 -3.07 -4.08 17.35
CA THR A 283 -4.16 -4.68 16.56
C THR A 283 -5.15 -5.41 17.47
N VAL A 284 -4.63 -6.08 18.51
CA VAL A 284 -5.43 -6.76 19.54
C VAL A 284 -4.95 -6.33 20.92
N GLY A 285 -5.90 -6.03 21.80
CA GLY A 285 -5.65 -5.76 23.21
C GLY A 285 -5.62 -4.28 23.59
N SER A 286 -5.04 -3.98 24.75
CA SER A 286 -5.05 -2.64 25.34
C SER A 286 -3.96 -1.73 24.77
N THR A 287 -4.26 -0.43 24.61
CA THR A 287 -3.33 0.63 24.18
C THR A 287 -2.29 1.04 25.24
N LEU A 288 -2.14 0.24 26.31
CA LEU A 288 -1.18 0.53 27.37
C LEU A 288 0.25 0.55 26.81
N SER A 289 1.00 1.58 27.17
CA SER A 289 2.37 1.75 26.73
C SER A 289 3.30 0.70 27.35
N GLY A 290 4.31 0.28 26.58
CA GLY A 290 5.40 -0.57 27.04
C GLY A 290 6.28 -1.04 25.89
N ASN A 291 7.53 -1.38 26.21
CA ASN A 291 8.60 -1.72 25.28
C ASN A 291 8.85 -3.23 25.13
N GLU A 292 7.91 -4.06 25.57
CA GLU A 292 8.06 -5.52 25.65
C GLU A 292 7.82 -6.24 24.30
N TYR A 293 7.39 -5.53 23.26
CA TYR A 293 6.97 -6.08 21.96
C TYR A 293 8.03 -6.93 21.24
N LEU A 294 9.32 -6.79 21.58
CA LEU A 294 10.42 -7.59 21.05
C LEU A 294 11.13 -8.43 22.12
N SER A 295 10.50 -8.67 23.27
CA SER A 295 11.11 -9.43 24.38
C SER A 295 11.05 -10.94 24.18
N ILE A 296 10.19 -11.42 23.28
CA ILE A 296 10.12 -12.79 22.77
C ILE A 296 10.03 -12.75 21.24
N LEU A 297 10.63 -13.75 20.58
CA LEU A 297 10.63 -13.94 19.12
C LEU A 297 10.38 -15.42 18.82
N ALA A 298 9.94 -15.74 17.60
CA ALA A 298 9.82 -17.12 17.12
C ALA A 298 11.19 -17.66 16.65
N ILE A 299 12.15 -17.70 17.57
CA ILE A 299 13.47 -18.30 17.41
C ILE A 299 13.72 -19.16 18.63
N TYR A 300 14.00 -20.44 18.42
CA TYR A 300 14.01 -21.47 19.46
C TYR A 300 15.31 -22.27 19.43
N PRO A 301 15.88 -22.64 20.59
CA PRO A 301 16.86 -23.70 20.66
C PRO A 301 16.23 -25.02 20.19
N VAL A 302 16.86 -25.72 19.26
CA VAL A 302 16.41 -27.04 18.78
C VAL A 302 17.22 -28.20 19.36
N VAL A 303 18.27 -27.89 20.12
CA VAL A 303 19.05 -28.90 20.85
C VAL A 303 19.20 -28.44 22.30
N ALA A 304 18.75 -29.28 23.24
CA ALA A 304 18.84 -28.97 24.67
C ALA A 304 20.29 -28.91 25.15
N GLY A 305 20.63 -27.87 25.91
CA GLY A 305 21.96 -27.65 26.50
C GLY A 305 23.02 -27.13 25.54
N GLU A 306 22.72 -27.01 24.24
CA GLU A 306 23.61 -26.35 23.28
C GLU A 306 23.67 -24.85 23.53
N SER A 307 24.79 -24.25 23.14
CA SER A 307 25.11 -22.86 23.42
C SER A 307 25.79 -22.23 22.20
N CYS A 308 25.44 -21.01 21.84
CA CYS A 308 26.03 -20.27 20.72
C CYS A 308 26.89 -19.09 21.23
N VAL A 309 27.68 -19.34 22.29
CA VAL A 309 28.40 -18.29 23.02
C VAL A 309 29.32 -17.51 22.10
N ASP A 310 29.31 -16.19 22.24
CA ASP A 310 30.20 -15.26 21.53
C ASP A 310 30.12 -15.40 20.01
N GLN A 311 28.99 -15.88 19.49
CA GLN A 311 28.66 -15.89 18.06
C GLN A 311 27.50 -14.92 17.75
N PRO A 312 27.39 -14.45 16.51
CA PRO A 312 26.18 -13.77 16.04
C PRO A 312 24.97 -14.71 16.09
N LEU A 313 23.81 -14.23 16.56
CA LEU A 313 22.59 -15.02 16.54
C LEU A 313 21.90 -14.91 15.16
N ASN A 314 22.16 -15.89 14.30
CA ASN A 314 21.48 -16.09 13.02
C ASN A 314 21.56 -17.58 12.60
N ALA A 315 20.81 -17.96 11.57
CA ALA A 315 20.69 -19.35 11.13
C ALA A 315 22.02 -19.99 10.67
N GLU A 316 22.98 -19.19 10.21
CA GLU A 316 24.28 -19.69 9.74
C GLU A 316 25.25 -19.94 10.91
N ALA A 317 25.34 -18.98 11.84
CA ALA A 317 26.28 -19.04 12.95
C ALA A 317 25.79 -19.91 14.12
N CYS A 318 24.47 -20.06 14.30
CA CYS A 318 23.86 -20.80 15.41
C CYS A 318 22.91 -21.90 14.92
N PRO A 319 23.42 -23.03 14.37
CA PRO A 319 22.59 -24.09 13.80
C PRO A 319 21.77 -24.88 14.81
N ALA A 320 22.09 -24.78 16.11
CA ALA A 320 21.27 -25.34 17.20
C ALA A 320 20.06 -24.45 17.55
N TRP A 321 19.78 -23.41 16.76
CA TRP A 321 18.58 -22.59 16.81
C TRP A 321 17.84 -22.63 15.49
N ALA A 322 16.52 -22.52 15.54
CA ALA A 322 15.68 -22.44 14.35
C ALA A 322 14.53 -21.45 14.54
N ALA A 323 14.02 -20.93 13.43
CA ALA A 323 12.75 -20.22 13.42
C ALA A 323 11.59 -21.19 13.67
N GLY A 324 10.49 -20.70 14.27
CA GLY A 324 9.28 -21.49 14.46
C GLY A 324 8.67 -22.05 13.17
N ASP A 325 8.91 -21.40 12.03
CA ASP A 325 8.45 -21.84 10.71
C ASP A 325 9.51 -22.57 9.88
N GLY A 326 10.65 -22.90 10.47
CA GLY A 326 11.73 -23.64 9.81
C GLY A 326 12.53 -22.84 8.77
N MET A 327 12.19 -21.57 8.53
CA MET A 327 12.93 -20.71 7.60
C MET A 327 14.14 -20.05 8.29
N GLY A 328 15.07 -19.48 7.50
CA GLY A 328 16.24 -18.79 8.05
C GLY A 328 15.88 -17.56 8.89
N PHE A 329 16.57 -17.33 10.01
CA PHE A 329 16.34 -16.19 10.90
C PHE A 329 17.61 -15.33 11.05
N TRP A 330 17.42 -14.10 11.49
CA TRP A 330 18.47 -13.14 11.79
C TRP A 330 18.11 -12.32 13.02
N ALA A 331 18.97 -12.27 14.04
CA ALA A 331 18.79 -11.42 15.22
C ALA A 331 19.94 -10.44 15.44
N THR A 332 21.18 -10.86 15.19
CA THR A 332 22.34 -9.97 15.23
C THR A 332 23.48 -10.47 14.33
N GLN A 333 24.29 -9.52 13.85
CA GLN A 333 25.57 -9.77 13.19
C GLN A 333 26.77 -9.72 14.16
N PHE A 334 26.56 -9.21 15.37
CA PHE A 334 27.60 -9.06 16.37
C PHE A 334 27.31 -9.95 17.57
N PRO A 335 28.33 -10.67 18.09
CA PRO A 335 28.17 -11.48 19.28
C PRO A 335 27.90 -10.61 20.50
N VAL A 336 27.06 -11.12 21.40
CA VAL A 336 26.89 -10.57 22.74
C VAL A 336 27.66 -11.46 23.69
N VAL A 337 28.57 -10.84 24.46
CA VAL A 337 29.52 -11.59 25.29
C VAL A 337 28.78 -12.50 26.26
N GLY A 338 29.10 -13.79 26.24
CA GLY A 338 28.52 -14.78 27.15
C GLY A 338 27.08 -15.20 26.81
N GLN A 339 26.57 -14.89 25.62
CA GLN A 339 25.20 -15.21 25.19
C GLN A 339 25.18 -16.06 23.91
N PRO A 340 24.18 -16.94 23.74
CA PRO A 340 23.25 -17.42 24.78
C PRO A 340 24.00 -18.39 25.71
N ALA A 341 23.66 -18.46 27.00
CA ALA A 341 24.35 -19.34 27.96
C ALA A 341 24.12 -20.84 27.69
N THR A 342 24.63 -21.75 28.53
CA THR A 342 24.57 -23.22 28.31
C THR A 342 23.31 -23.92 28.86
N SER A 343 22.37 -23.19 29.45
CA SER A 343 21.15 -23.73 30.06
C SER A 343 19.91 -23.68 29.17
N ASN A 344 20.09 -23.64 27.85
CA ASN A 344 18.98 -23.51 26.91
C ASN A 344 18.16 -24.80 26.89
N CYS A 345 16.85 -24.68 27.12
CA CYS A 345 15.91 -25.78 26.91
C CYS A 345 15.38 -25.78 25.47
N GLU A 346 15.27 -26.98 24.91
CA GLU A 346 14.74 -27.20 23.56
C GLU A 346 13.29 -26.71 23.47
N GLY A 347 12.98 -25.95 22.42
CA GLY A 347 11.65 -25.39 22.16
C GLY A 347 11.22 -24.27 23.11
N CYS A 348 12.03 -23.91 24.10
CA CYS A 348 11.71 -22.84 25.03
C CYS A 348 11.83 -21.47 24.37
N SER A 349 10.94 -20.57 24.79
CA SER A 349 10.98 -19.17 24.42
C SER A 349 12.27 -18.52 24.91
N MET A 350 12.92 -17.76 24.03
CA MET A 350 14.08 -16.95 24.37
C MET A 350 13.65 -15.57 24.88
N ALA A 351 14.35 -15.06 25.90
CA ALA A 351 14.26 -13.67 26.30
C ALA A 351 15.18 -12.84 25.41
N TYR A 352 14.76 -11.62 25.06
CA TYR A 352 15.57 -10.66 24.33
C TYR A 352 15.53 -9.29 25.02
N ALA A 353 16.69 -8.64 25.11
CA ALA A 353 16.76 -7.23 25.49
C ALA A 353 17.60 -6.44 24.50
N TRP A 354 17.17 -5.20 24.28
CA TRP A 354 17.67 -4.32 23.23
C TRP A 354 18.22 -3.04 23.83
N SER A 355 19.29 -2.52 23.25
CA SER A 355 19.76 -1.17 23.55
C SER A 355 18.76 -0.12 23.01
N PRO A 356 18.83 1.14 23.48
CA PRO A 356 18.06 2.23 22.88
C PRO A 356 18.34 2.43 21.39
N GLY A 357 19.49 1.98 20.89
CA GLY A 357 19.86 2.01 19.48
C GLY A 357 19.33 0.83 18.65
N GLY A 358 18.55 -0.08 19.27
CA GLY A 358 18.00 -1.27 18.60
C GLY A 358 18.99 -2.42 18.43
N GLU A 359 20.13 -2.38 19.12
CA GLU A 359 21.10 -3.48 19.10
C GLU A 359 20.74 -4.52 20.16
N LEU A 360 20.91 -5.80 19.82
CA LEU A 360 20.70 -6.88 20.77
C LEU A 360 21.79 -6.86 21.85
N VAL A 361 21.41 -6.77 23.12
CA VAL A 361 22.35 -6.70 24.26
C VAL A 361 22.23 -7.86 25.23
N TYR A 362 21.18 -8.65 25.12
CA TYR A 362 20.96 -9.85 25.94
C TYR A 362 20.01 -10.79 25.22
N TYR A 363 20.31 -12.09 25.24
CA TYR A 363 19.40 -13.10 24.74
C TYR A 363 19.68 -14.49 25.33
N GLU A 364 18.66 -15.11 25.93
CA GLU A 364 18.85 -16.37 26.65
C GLU A 364 17.58 -17.20 26.67
N ALA A 365 17.69 -18.52 26.48
CA ALA A 365 16.65 -19.45 26.86
C ALA A 365 16.99 -20.03 28.24
N PHE A 366 15.99 -20.08 29.11
CA PHE A 366 16.09 -20.70 30.42
C PHE A 366 14.85 -21.56 30.65
N SER A 367 14.97 -22.62 31.44
CA SER A 367 13.79 -23.43 31.77
C SER A 367 12.92 -22.74 32.81
N ASN A 368 11.70 -22.40 32.42
CA ASN A 368 10.63 -21.97 33.31
C ASN A 368 9.42 -22.87 33.06
N GLY A 369 9.39 -24.04 33.71
CA GLY A 369 8.36 -25.06 33.46
C GLY A 369 8.29 -25.55 32.01
N GLY A 370 9.39 -25.42 31.24
CA GLY A 370 9.44 -25.72 29.81
C GLY A 370 8.92 -24.62 28.87
N VAL A 371 8.41 -23.51 29.39
CA VAL A 371 7.89 -22.39 28.57
C VAL A 371 9.00 -21.44 28.14
N GLY A 372 9.92 -21.15 29.05
CA GLY A 372 10.99 -20.18 28.85
C GLY A 372 10.59 -18.75 29.22
N ALA A 373 11.13 -17.79 28.49
CA ALA A 373 10.77 -16.39 28.64
C ALA A 373 9.29 -16.16 28.29
N THR A 374 8.69 -15.16 28.92
CA THR A 374 7.28 -14.83 28.68
C THR A 374 7.11 -13.34 28.49
N SER A 375 6.26 -12.96 27.56
CA SER A 375 5.88 -11.57 27.33
C SER A 375 4.37 -11.41 27.33
N ARG A 376 3.89 -10.26 27.78
CA ARG A 376 2.49 -9.86 27.61
C ARG A 376 2.23 -9.31 26.19
N ARG A 377 3.28 -8.79 25.56
CA ARG A 377 3.21 -8.06 24.28
C ARG A 377 4.22 -8.59 23.29
N PHE A 378 3.80 -8.69 22.04
CA PHE A 378 4.64 -9.21 20.96
C PHE A 378 4.18 -8.68 19.62
N VAL A 379 5.04 -8.79 18.62
CA VAL A 379 4.74 -8.43 17.23
C VAL A 379 4.45 -9.70 16.44
N CYS A 380 3.32 -9.71 15.74
CA CYS A 380 3.00 -10.67 14.70
C CYS A 380 3.39 -10.09 13.33
N MET A 381 3.62 -10.96 12.35
CA MET A 381 3.93 -10.59 10.96
C MET A 381 3.39 -11.60 9.96
N ALA A 382 3.35 -11.24 8.68
CA ALA A 382 2.97 -12.17 7.61
C ALA A 382 4.07 -13.24 7.37
N GLY A 383 5.34 -12.82 7.37
CA GLY A 383 6.50 -13.70 7.17
C GLY A 383 6.71 -14.17 5.73
N ASP A 384 6.12 -13.46 4.78
CA ASP A 384 6.17 -13.66 3.33
C ASP A 384 7.35 -12.96 2.65
N LYS A 385 7.83 -11.84 3.21
CA LYS A 385 9.05 -11.18 2.75
C LYS A 385 10.31 -11.87 3.29
N LEU A 386 11.01 -12.57 2.39
CA LEU A 386 12.29 -13.24 2.65
C LEU A 386 13.49 -12.27 2.52
N PRO A 387 14.67 -12.61 3.09
CA PRO A 387 15.85 -11.73 3.18
C PRO A 387 16.37 -11.17 1.85
#